data_AF-W9WXQ4-F1
#
_entry.id   AF-W9WXQ4-F1
#
_cell.length_a   1.000
_cell.length_b   1.000
_cell.length_c   1.000
_cell.angle_alpha   90.00
_cell.angle_beta   90.00
_cell.angle_gamma   90.00
#
_symmetry.space_group_name_H-M   'P 1'
#
loop_
_entity.id
_entity.type
_entity.pdbx_description
1 polymer ?
#
loop_
_entity_poly.entity_id
_entity_poly.type
_entity_poly.pdbx_seq_one_letter_code
_entity_poly.pdbx_strand_id
1 'polypeptide(L)'
;MAHQNPQVPQHTSLMWILSTIASTGYLSRMTQWKSKLNLPENANLDSDEATAKLKLGLFSYPVLQAADILLYHRPSIVPVGEDQLQHIEFTRTLARGFNAQVGQKVFRLPWPVISPAKRIMSLKRPEHKMSKSDPDPKSRVLITDSPEEIHAKIRGAVTDSEPGISYDPERRPGVSNLVEILKHVTESREPSEFIAKDNADVSMRAFKELIADEIIIALRGIRERFQELMADKDAKRLRSEIENGGAKARRKARLTMGDVSQALGLTSLILTPEEAARNRERRLAIARRELGSALDLEYNPFENEGPNSEDEFADEVAFEEGDKGKTPRTE
;
A
#
# COMPACT_ATOMS: atom_id res chain seq x y z
N MET A 1 6.12 -7.57 -8.25
CA MET A 1 4.64 -7.55 -8.37
C MET A 1 4.11 -8.24 -9.64
N ALA A 2 4.91 -8.48 -10.69
CA ALA A 2 4.38 -8.97 -11.98
C ALA A 2 4.14 -10.50 -12.10
N HIS A 3 4.56 -11.35 -11.16
CA HIS A 3 4.56 -12.80 -11.41
C HIS A 3 3.27 -13.57 -11.04
N GLN A 4 2.32 -12.98 -10.31
CA GLN A 4 1.01 -13.60 -10.02
C GLN A 4 -0.18 -12.95 -10.76
N ASN A 5 0.04 -11.80 -11.39
CA ASN A 5 -0.96 -11.10 -12.18
C ASN A 5 -1.35 -11.80 -13.53
N PRO A 6 -0.51 -12.61 -14.22
CA PRO A 6 -0.88 -13.13 -15.55
C PRO A 6 -2.06 -14.11 -15.53
N GLN A 7 -2.44 -14.66 -14.37
CA GLN A 7 -3.59 -15.56 -14.28
C GLN A 7 -4.94 -14.85 -14.37
N VAL A 8 -5.02 -13.53 -14.20
CA VAL A 8 -6.28 -12.79 -14.20
C VAL A 8 -6.17 -11.64 -15.22
N PRO A 9 -6.48 -11.90 -16.51
CA PRO A 9 -6.33 -10.90 -17.58
C PRO A 9 -7.21 -9.66 -17.38
N GLN A 10 -8.23 -9.76 -16.52
CA GLN A 10 -9.09 -8.63 -16.17
C GLN A 10 -8.32 -7.45 -15.58
N HIS A 11 -7.18 -7.68 -14.90
CA HIS A 11 -6.36 -6.62 -14.33
C HIS A 11 -5.83 -5.66 -15.40
N THR A 12 -5.27 -6.20 -16.48
CA THR A 12 -4.78 -5.38 -17.59
C THR A 12 -5.93 -4.77 -18.38
N SER A 13 -7.05 -5.47 -18.54
CA SER A 13 -8.25 -4.91 -19.17
C SER A 13 -8.81 -3.72 -18.40
N LEU A 14 -8.96 -3.83 -17.06
CA LEU A 14 -9.44 -2.73 -16.26
C LEU A 14 -8.41 -1.60 -16.17
N MET A 15 -7.11 -1.91 -16.07
CA MET A 15 -6.04 -0.90 -16.14
C MET A 15 -6.18 -0.05 -17.41
N TRP A 16 -6.41 -0.66 -18.56
CA TRP A 16 -6.59 0.08 -19.81
C TRP A 16 -7.81 1.01 -19.76
N ILE A 17 -8.96 0.51 -19.28
CA ILE A 17 -10.17 1.32 -19.12
C ILE A 17 -9.93 2.49 -18.15
N LEU A 18 -9.29 2.24 -17.01
CA LEU A 18 -8.99 3.30 -16.04
C LEU A 18 -7.95 4.28 -16.56
N SER A 19 -7.06 3.86 -17.46
CA SER A 19 -6.05 4.75 -18.04
C SER A 19 -6.64 5.84 -18.92
N THR A 20 -7.83 5.61 -19.53
CA THR A 20 -8.50 6.62 -20.36
C THR A 20 -9.10 7.77 -19.56
N ILE A 21 -9.26 7.59 -18.24
CA ILE A 21 -9.78 8.61 -17.32
C ILE A 21 -8.70 9.10 -16.33
N ALA A 22 -7.51 8.50 -16.38
CA ALA A 22 -6.41 8.84 -15.49
C ALA A 22 -5.74 10.16 -15.91
N SER A 23 -5.71 11.14 -15.01
CA SER A 23 -5.00 12.39 -15.24
C SER A 23 -3.48 12.17 -15.23
N THR A 24 -2.83 12.44 -16.36
CA THR A 24 -1.36 12.46 -16.48
C THR A 24 -0.74 13.47 -15.52
N GLY A 25 -1.39 14.63 -15.31
CA GLY A 25 -0.99 15.65 -14.36
C GLY A 25 -1.06 15.19 -12.90
N TYR A 26 -2.04 14.35 -12.54
CA TYR A 26 -2.06 13.74 -11.20
C TYR A 26 -0.88 12.78 -11.05
N LEU A 27 -0.68 11.87 -12.02
CA LEU A 27 0.39 10.88 -11.97
C LEU A 27 1.78 11.54 -11.90
N SER A 28 2.02 12.63 -12.62
CA SER A 28 3.30 13.36 -12.61
C SER A 28 3.61 14.00 -11.26
N ARG A 29 2.60 14.35 -10.45
CA ARG A 29 2.77 14.90 -9.09
C ARG A 29 3.01 13.84 -8.01
N MET A 30 2.87 12.55 -8.32
CA MET A 30 3.18 11.50 -7.34
C MET A 30 4.68 11.44 -7.05
N THR A 31 5.06 11.31 -5.78
CA THR A 31 6.47 11.38 -5.36
C THR A 31 7.22 10.05 -5.55
N GLN A 32 6.51 8.92 -5.54
CA GLN A 32 7.13 7.59 -5.56
C GLN A 32 7.91 7.25 -6.82
N TRP A 33 7.48 7.72 -8.00
CA TRP A 33 8.22 7.40 -9.24
C TRP A 33 9.53 8.22 -9.30
N LYS A 34 9.54 9.45 -8.77
CA LYS A 34 10.76 10.27 -8.64
C LYS A 34 11.80 9.58 -7.76
N SER A 35 11.36 9.09 -6.59
CA SER A 35 12.25 8.37 -5.67
C SER A 35 12.76 7.06 -6.28
N LYS A 36 11.92 6.31 -7.01
CA LYS A 36 12.32 5.06 -7.70
C LYS A 36 13.30 5.28 -8.84
N LEU A 37 13.33 6.47 -9.42
CA LEU A 37 14.32 6.88 -10.43
C LEU A 37 15.58 7.50 -9.82
N ASN A 38 15.67 7.60 -8.48
CA ASN A 38 16.69 8.36 -7.76
C ASN A 38 16.82 9.81 -8.27
N LEU A 39 15.71 10.40 -8.69
CA LEU A 39 15.67 11.79 -9.13
C LEU A 39 15.45 12.71 -7.92
N PRO A 40 16.09 13.90 -7.89
CA PRO A 40 15.80 14.89 -6.86
C PRO A 40 14.33 15.35 -6.94
N GLU A 41 13.75 15.82 -5.83
CA GLU A 41 12.32 16.16 -5.76
C GLU A 41 11.90 17.25 -6.77
N ASN A 42 12.82 18.17 -7.06
CA ASN A 42 12.70 19.25 -8.03
C ASN A 42 13.08 18.84 -9.46
N ALA A 43 13.33 17.55 -9.73
CA ALA A 43 13.63 17.09 -11.08
C ALA A 43 12.50 17.46 -12.03
N ASN A 44 12.86 18.21 -13.08
CA ASN A 44 11.94 18.48 -14.16
C ASN A 44 11.81 17.22 -15.03
N LEU A 45 10.57 16.82 -15.29
CA LEU A 45 10.21 15.75 -16.23
C LEU A 45 10.71 16.04 -17.65
N ASP A 46 10.88 17.33 -18.00
CA ASP A 46 11.36 17.74 -19.33
C ASP A 46 12.88 17.60 -19.51
N SER A 47 13.60 17.17 -18.47
CA SER A 47 15.02 16.88 -18.61
C SER A 47 15.22 15.57 -19.40
N ASP A 48 16.16 15.59 -20.35
CA ASP A 48 16.50 14.42 -21.18
C ASP A 48 16.88 13.20 -20.33
N GLU A 49 17.54 13.42 -19.19
CA GLU A 49 17.96 12.36 -18.27
C GLU A 49 16.78 11.71 -17.53
N ALA A 50 15.80 12.49 -17.08
CA ALA A 50 14.59 11.96 -16.44
C ALA A 50 13.72 11.21 -17.46
N THR A 51 13.60 11.76 -18.67
CA THR A 51 12.79 11.18 -19.76
C THR A 51 13.35 9.84 -20.24
N ALA A 52 14.69 9.71 -20.34
CA ALA A 52 15.32 8.45 -20.76
C ALA A 52 15.12 7.30 -19.75
N LYS A 53 15.14 7.63 -18.44
CA LYS A 53 15.00 6.66 -17.35
C LYS A 53 13.54 6.32 -17.05
N LEU A 54 12.61 7.26 -17.24
CA LEU A 54 11.19 7.04 -16.98
C LEU A 54 10.59 6.04 -17.96
N LYS A 55 10.15 4.89 -17.46
CA LYS A 55 9.40 3.90 -18.24
C LYS A 55 7.91 4.11 -18.02
N LEU A 56 7.11 3.99 -19.09
CA LEU A 56 5.65 4.11 -19.01
C LEU A 56 5.04 3.19 -17.94
N GLY A 57 5.55 1.96 -17.80
CA GLY A 57 5.09 1.04 -16.75
C GLY A 57 5.34 1.57 -15.32
N LEU A 58 6.46 2.25 -15.08
CA LEU A 58 6.75 2.89 -13.80
C LEU A 58 5.89 4.14 -13.57
N PHE A 59 5.54 4.86 -14.63
CA PHE A 59 4.64 6.01 -14.53
C PHE A 59 3.19 5.60 -14.30
N SER A 60 2.74 4.52 -14.95
CA SER A 60 1.34 4.07 -14.97
C SER A 60 1.00 2.97 -13.97
N TYR A 61 1.95 2.41 -13.22
CA TYR A 61 1.61 1.37 -12.23
C TYR A 61 0.58 1.81 -11.19
N PRO A 62 0.43 3.09 -10.78
CA PRO A 62 -0.65 3.47 -9.88
C PRO A 62 -2.05 3.21 -10.47
N VAL A 63 -2.19 3.26 -11.80
CA VAL A 63 -3.42 2.88 -12.51
C VAL A 63 -3.63 1.37 -12.46
N LEU A 64 -2.57 0.58 -12.63
CA LEU A 64 -2.64 -0.88 -12.47
C LEU A 64 -2.99 -1.27 -11.03
N GLN A 65 -2.41 -0.59 -10.04
CA GLN A 65 -2.75 -0.78 -8.63
C GLN A 65 -4.21 -0.43 -8.34
N ALA A 66 -4.74 0.64 -8.96
CA ALA A 66 -6.16 0.96 -8.87
C ALA A 66 -7.03 -0.15 -9.48
N ALA A 67 -6.65 -0.69 -10.64
CA ALA A 67 -7.34 -1.82 -11.24
C ALA A 67 -7.31 -3.07 -10.33
N ASP A 68 -6.16 -3.36 -9.73
CA ASP A 68 -5.97 -4.48 -8.81
C ASP A 68 -6.92 -4.39 -7.60
N ILE A 69 -7.18 -3.18 -7.09
CA ILE A 69 -8.09 -2.93 -5.97
C ILE A 69 -9.55 -3.00 -6.42
N LEU A 70 -9.90 -2.29 -7.50
CA LEU A 70 -11.29 -2.08 -7.91
C LEU A 70 -11.94 -3.34 -8.48
N LEU A 71 -11.16 -4.26 -9.06
CA LEU A 71 -11.67 -5.51 -9.64
C LEU A 71 -12.40 -6.43 -8.67
N TYR A 72 -12.12 -6.36 -7.38
CA TYR A 72 -12.61 -7.36 -6.43
C TYR A 72 -13.86 -6.95 -5.66
N HIS A 73 -14.52 -5.82 -6.01
CA HIS A 73 -15.80 -5.37 -5.45
C HIS A 73 -15.95 -5.66 -3.94
N ARG A 74 -14.96 -5.13 -3.20
CA ARG A 74 -14.60 -5.27 -1.78
C ARG A 74 -13.30 -6.08 -1.58
N PRO A 75 -12.38 -5.59 -0.73
CA PRO A 75 -12.67 -4.95 0.56
C PRO A 75 -12.92 -3.45 0.50
N SER A 76 -13.82 -2.93 1.35
CA SER A 76 -13.93 -1.49 1.64
C SER A 76 -12.65 -0.94 2.26
N ILE A 77 -11.74 -1.81 2.69
CA ILE A 77 -10.53 -1.53 3.45
C ILE A 77 -9.34 -2.08 2.68
N VAL A 78 -8.34 -1.23 2.42
CA VAL A 78 -7.08 -1.65 1.81
C VAL A 78 -5.96 -1.43 2.82
N PRO A 79 -5.40 -2.49 3.41
CA PRO A 79 -4.29 -2.36 4.34
C PRO A 79 -3.05 -1.90 3.57
N VAL A 80 -2.48 -0.76 3.96
CA VAL A 80 -1.34 -0.16 3.28
C VAL A 80 -0.36 0.45 4.28
N GLY A 81 0.88 0.65 3.84
CA GLY A 81 1.82 1.54 4.53
C GLY A 81 1.48 3.00 4.24
N GLU A 82 1.97 3.91 5.08
CA GLU A 82 1.81 5.36 4.92
C GLU A 82 2.28 5.85 3.55
N ASP A 83 3.35 5.25 3.01
CA ASP A 83 3.91 5.60 1.71
C ASP A 83 2.91 5.41 0.56
N GLN A 84 1.93 4.52 0.70
CA GLN A 84 0.96 4.17 -0.33
C GLN A 84 -0.34 4.98 -0.28
N LEU A 85 -0.52 5.86 0.72
CA LEU A 85 -1.77 6.63 0.89
C LEU A 85 -2.13 7.44 -0.36
N GLN A 86 -1.14 8.05 -1.00
CA GLN A 86 -1.34 8.82 -2.24
C GLN A 86 -1.92 7.97 -3.38
N HIS A 87 -1.52 6.69 -3.50
CA HIS A 87 -2.07 5.79 -4.52
C HIS A 87 -3.49 5.34 -4.20
N ILE A 88 -3.82 5.17 -2.92
CA ILE A 88 -5.19 4.85 -2.51
C ILE A 88 -6.12 6.02 -2.80
N GLU A 89 -5.70 7.27 -2.54
CA GLU A 89 -6.51 8.44 -2.91
C GLU A 89 -6.66 8.60 -4.43
N PHE A 90 -5.61 8.30 -5.20
CA PHE A 90 -5.72 8.24 -6.66
C PHE A 90 -6.71 7.15 -7.12
N THR A 91 -6.68 5.97 -6.50
CA THR A 91 -7.65 4.90 -6.77
C THR A 91 -9.08 5.35 -6.49
N ARG A 92 -9.30 6.08 -5.38
CA ARG A 92 -10.62 6.67 -5.04
C ARG A 92 -11.05 7.71 -6.07
N THR A 93 -10.13 8.54 -6.54
CA THR A 93 -10.38 9.53 -7.59
C THR A 93 -10.81 8.86 -8.90
N LEU A 94 -10.10 7.81 -9.34
CA LEU A 94 -10.49 7.03 -10.52
C LEU A 94 -11.86 6.37 -10.36
N ALA A 95 -12.16 5.80 -9.19
CA ALA A 95 -13.45 5.18 -8.91
C ALA A 95 -14.61 6.20 -8.95
N ARG A 96 -14.43 7.39 -8.36
CA ARG A 96 -15.40 8.50 -8.44
C ARG A 96 -15.60 8.96 -9.88
N GLY A 97 -14.51 9.23 -10.59
CA GLY A 97 -14.54 9.68 -11.98
C GLY A 97 -15.24 8.70 -12.90
N PHE A 98 -14.92 7.41 -12.79
CA PHE A 98 -15.59 6.37 -13.57
C PHE A 98 -17.09 6.34 -13.28
N ASN A 99 -17.49 6.27 -12.00
CA ASN A 99 -18.90 6.22 -11.60
C ASN A 99 -19.70 7.43 -12.10
N ALA A 100 -19.10 8.64 -12.04
CA ALA A 100 -19.71 9.86 -12.55
C ALA A 100 -19.88 9.80 -14.08
N GLN A 101 -18.85 9.38 -14.80
CA GLN A 101 -18.87 9.28 -16.26
C GLN A 101 -19.94 8.32 -16.77
N VAL A 102 -20.14 7.18 -16.11
CA VAL A 102 -21.16 6.20 -16.52
C VAL A 102 -22.54 6.47 -15.88
N GLY A 103 -22.66 7.47 -15.00
CA GLY A 103 -23.91 7.79 -14.31
C GLY A 103 -24.42 6.69 -13.36
N GLN A 104 -23.57 5.76 -12.95
CA GLN A 104 -23.95 4.64 -12.09
C GLN A 104 -22.83 4.26 -11.11
N LYS A 105 -23.21 3.81 -9.91
CA LYS A 105 -22.28 3.34 -8.87
C LYS A 105 -21.76 1.93 -9.21
N VAL A 106 -20.74 1.84 -10.09
CA VAL A 106 -20.06 0.58 -10.40
C VAL A 106 -19.04 0.26 -9.31
N PHE A 107 -18.12 1.17 -9.04
CA PHE A 107 -17.07 0.96 -8.06
C PHE A 107 -17.45 1.49 -6.67
N ARG A 108 -17.08 0.73 -5.63
CA ARG A 108 -17.03 1.24 -4.26
C ARG A 108 -15.69 1.92 -4.02
N LEU A 109 -15.70 3.03 -3.28
CA LEU A 109 -14.48 3.74 -2.94
C LEU A 109 -13.69 2.97 -1.87
N PRO A 110 -12.42 2.62 -2.10
CA PRO A 110 -11.61 1.96 -1.07
C PRO A 110 -11.27 2.93 0.07
N TRP A 111 -11.13 2.41 1.27
CA TRP A 111 -10.65 3.11 2.46
C TRP A 111 -9.27 2.60 2.83
N PRO A 112 -8.25 3.47 3.00
CA PRO A 112 -6.96 3.02 3.47
C PRO A 112 -7.05 2.65 4.95
N VAL A 113 -6.50 1.49 5.32
CA VAL A 113 -6.17 1.21 6.71
C VAL A 113 -4.66 1.20 6.81
N ILE A 114 -4.13 2.18 7.53
CA ILE A 114 -2.71 2.20 7.85
C ILE A 114 -2.50 1.03 8.80
N SER A 115 -1.83 -0.02 8.31
CA SER A 115 -1.40 -1.08 9.20
C SER A 115 -0.52 -0.43 10.27
N PRO A 116 -0.64 -0.77 11.57
CA PRO A 116 0.30 -0.36 12.60
C PRO A 116 1.63 -1.08 12.35
N ALA A 117 2.25 -0.75 11.22
CA ALA A 117 3.49 -1.31 10.75
C ALA A 117 4.58 -0.63 11.58
N LYS A 118 4.82 -1.24 12.73
CA LYS A 118 6.03 -1.20 13.54
C LYS A 118 7.25 -0.84 12.68
N ARG A 119 7.70 0.42 12.78
CA ARG A 119 8.73 0.99 11.91
C ARG A 119 10.09 0.46 12.34
N ILE A 120 10.53 -0.61 11.69
CA ILE A 120 11.88 -1.17 11.89
C ILE A 120 12.87 -0.51 10.93
N MET A 121 14.00 -0.08 11.48
CA MET A 121 15.05 0.65 10.77
C MET A 121 16.16 -0.30 10.29
N SER A 122 16.95 0.17 9.33
CA SER A 122 18.09 -0.56 8.80
C SER A 122 19.13 -0.81 9.89
N LEU A 123 19.66 -2.04 9.93
CA LEU A 123 20.73 -2.43 10.86
C LEU A 123 22.06 -1.71 10.57
N LYS A 124 22.20 -1.09 9.40
CA LYS A 124 23.43 -0.39 8.98
C LYS A 124 23.27 1.12 8.94
N ARG A 125 22.04 1.59 8.71
CA ARG A 125 21.70 3.01 8.64
C ARG A 125 20.43 3.24 9.46
N PRO A 126 20.54 3.38 10.80
CA PRO A 126 19.39 3.44 11.70
C PRO A 126 18.41 4.59 11.43
N GLU A 127 18.82 5.63 10.70
CA GLU A 127 17.97 6.74 10.24
C GLU A 127 17.03 6.36 9.07
N HIS A 128 17.36 5.28 8.36
CA HIS A 128 16.61 4.83 7.19
C HIS A 128 15.78 3.60 7.52
N LYS A 129 14.54 3.57 7.03
CA LYS A 129 13.67 2.40 7.13
C LYS A 129 14.33 1.18 6.47
N MET A 130 14.18 0.00 7.07
CA MET A 130 14.64 -1.24 6.45
C MET A 130 13.97 -1.44 5.09
N SER A 131 14.76 -1.68 4.04
CA SER A 131 14.26 -1.86 2.68
C SER A 131 14.80 -3.12 2.02
N LYS A 132 13.93 -3.85 1.32
CA LYS A 132 14.31 -5.00 0.49
C LYS A 132 15.25 -4.61 -0.66
N SER A 133 15.16 -3.36 -1.14
CA SER A 133 15.96 -2.86 -2.25
C SER A 133 17.31 -2.28 -1.85
N ASP A 134 17.64 -2.26 -0.55
CA ASP A 134 18.96 -1.80 -0.10
C ASP A 134 20.06 -2.72 -0.67
N PRO A 135 21.10 -2.17 -1.31
CA PRO A 135 22.18 -2.98 -1.89
C PRO A 135 22.96 -3.77 -0.84
N ASP A 136 23.02 -3.31 0.41
CA ASP A 136 23.68 -4.04 1.49
C ASP A 136 22.72 -5.08 2.10
N PRO A 137 22.92 -6.39 1.91
CA PRO A 137 22.07 -7.42 2.52
C PRO A 137 22.18 -7.44 4.05
N LYS A 138 23.25 -6.89 4.65
CA LYS A 138 23.44 -6.79 6.11
C LYS A 138 22.59 -5.68 6.73
N SER A 139 21.97 -4.82 5.93
CA SER A 139 21.04 -3.79 6.39
C SER A 139 19.70 -4.34 6.90
N ARG A 140 19.37 -5.60 6.59
CA ARG A 140 18.04 -6.19 6.82
C ARG A 140 18.10 -7.65 7.23
N VAL A 141 17.12 -8.07 8.02
CA VAL A 141 16.83 -9.49 8.27
C VAL A 141 15.72 -9.93 7.32
N LEU A 142 15.94 -11.02 6.59
CA LEU A 142 14.93 -11.65 5.75
C LEU A 142 14.25 -12.77 6.56
N ILE A 143 12.95 -12.97 6.30
CA ILE A 143 12.20 -14.07 6.93
C ILE A 143 12.75 -15.46 6.61
N THR A 144 13.55 -15.55 5.55
CA THR A 144 14.20 -16.78 5.06
C THR A 144 15.65 -16.91 5.50
N ASP A 145 16.20 -15.94 6.25
CA ASP A 145 17.59 -16.01 6.71
C ASP A 145 17.78 -17.20 7.68
N SER A 146 18.93 -17.86 7.57
CA SER A 146 19.35 -18.91 8.50
C SER A 146 19.63 -18.34 9.91
N PRO A 147 19.62 -19.18 10.96
CA PRO A 147 20.06 -18.75 12.29
C PRO A 147 21.42 -18.02 12.28
N GLU A 148 22.37 -18.57 11.55
CA GLU A 148 23.74 -18.05 11.45
C GLU A 148 23.77 -16.68 10.77
N GLU A 149 22.98 -16.50 9.71
CA GLU A 149 22.83 -15.21 9.01
C GLU A 149 22.18 -14.16 9.91
N ILE A 150 21.12 -14.52 10.65
CA ILE A 150 20.45 -13.62 11.61
C ILE A 150 21.45 -13.16 12.67
N HIS A 151 22.16 -14.09 13.31
CA HIS A 151 23.19 -13.76 14.28
C HIS A 151 24.26 -12.84 13.70
N ALA A 152 24.78 -13.15 12.51
CA ALA A 152 25.83 -12.34 11.89
C ALA A 152 25.36 -10.91 11.58
N LYS A 153 24.11 -10.75 11.12
CA LYS A 153 23.51 -9.46 10.79
C LYS A 153 23.25 -8.63 12.04
N ILE A 154 22.64 -9.21 13.08
CA ILE A 154 22.34 -8.51 14.33
C ILE A 154 23.63 -8.17 15.09
N ARG A 155 24.60 -9.08 15.15
CA ARG A 155 25.94 -8.80 15.71
C ARG A 155 26.60 -7.63 14.99
N GLY A 156 26.45 -7.57 13.67
CA GLY A 156 26.97 -6.50 12.83
C GLY A 156 26.13 -5.21 12.81
N ALA A 157 25.02 -5.12 13.55
CA ALA A 157 24.18 -3.93 13.57
C ALA A 157 24.95 -2.73 14.13
N VAL A 158 24.79 -1.58 13.50
CA VAL A 158 25.43 -0.31 13.89
C VAL A 158 24.74 0.22 15.14
N THR A 159 25.55 0.49 16.16
CA THR A 159 25.18 1.11 17.44
C THR A 159 26.19 2.18 17.78
N ASP A 160 25.89 3.01 18.76
CA ASP A 160 26.85 3.98 19.31
C ASP A 160 27.90 3.30 20.21
N SER A 161 28.81 4.11 20.74
CA SER A 161 29.88 3.71 21.66
C SER A 161 29.51 3.92 23.14
N GLU A 162 28.28 4.35 23.44
CA GLU A 162 27.84 4.58 24.81
C GLU A 162 27.57 3.24 25.51
N PRO A 163 28.02 3.06 26.76
CA PRO A 163 27.78 1.82 27.49
C PRO A 163 26.30 1.66 27.85
N GLY A 164 25.88 0.40 28.04
CA GLY A 164 24.52 0.05 28.46
C GLY A 164 23.46 0.25 27.38
N ILE A 165 22.24 -0.18 27.71
CA ILE A 165 21.07 -0.10 26.83
C ILE A 165 20.13 1.01 27.31
N SER A 166 19.79 1.92 26.42
CA SER A 166 18.77 2.95 26.66
C SER A 166 17.94 3.19 25.40
N TYR A 167 16.72 3.68 25.58
CA TYR A 167 15.83 4.03 24.47
C TYR A 167 15.83 5.55 24.28
N ASP A 168 16.47 5.99 23.20
CA ASP A 168 16.49 7.36 22.73
C ASP A 168 16.59 7.32 21.19
N PRO A 169 15.47 7.37 20.46
CA PRO A 169 15.48 7.27 19.00
C PRO A 169 16.22 8.41 18.31
N GLU A 170 16.39 9.57 18.95
CA GLU A 170 17.07 10.73 18.38
C GLU A 170 18.59 10.66 18.57
N ARG A 171 19.05 10.31 19.78
CA ARG A 171 20.48 10.28 20.10
C ARG A 171 21.13 8.93 19.91
N ARG A 172 20.37 7.84 20.12
CA ARG A 172 20.84 6.45 20.04
C ARG A 172 19.97 5.62 19.08
N PRO A 173 19.79 6.05 17.81
CA PRO A 173 18.84 5.43 16.89
C PRO A 173 19.13 3.94 16.64
N GLY A 174 20.41 3.54 16.63
CA GLY A 174 20.81 2.13 16.47
C GLY A 174 20.39 1.24 17.64
N VAL A 175 20.57 1.72 18.88
CA VAL A 175 20.21 0.97 20.09
C VAL A 175 18.70 0.95 20.27
N SER A 176 18.03 2.08 20.04
CA SER A 176 16.57 2.18 20.08
C SER A 176 15.90 1.27 19.06
N ASN A 177 16.47 1.15 17.85
CA ASN A 177 16.00 0.20 16.85
C ASN A 177 16.12 -1.27 17.33
N LEU A 178 17.20 -1.63 18.01
CA LEU A 178 17.37 -2.96 18.59
C LEU A 178 16.34 -3.25 19.69
N VAL A 179 16.02 -2.25 20.52
CA VAL A 179 14.96 -2.34 21.53
C VAL A 179 13.59 -2.52 20.88
N GLU A 180 13.26 -1.76 19.83
CA GLU A 180 12.00 -1.95 19.08
C GLU A 180 11.93 -3.34 18.44
N ILE A 181 13.01 -3.83 17.86
CA ILE A 181 13.07 -5.19 17.31
C ILE A 181 12.74 -6.20 18.41
N LEU A 182 13.41 -6.12 19.57
CA LEU A 182 13.17 -7.03 20.69
C LEU A 182 11.71 -7.00 21.14
N LYS A 183 11.17 -5.81 21.37
CA LYS A 183 9.76 -5.59 21.73
C LYS A 183 8.81 -6.26 20.75
N HIS A 184 9.11 -6.16 19.46
CA HIS A 184 8.21 -6.63 18.42
C HIS A 184 8.27 -8.14 18.21
N VAL A 185 9.45 -8.75 18.30
CA VAL A 185 9.59 -10.21 18.15
C VAL A 185 9.09 -10.98 19.38
N THR A 186 9.18 -10.36 20.56
CA THR A 186 8.63 -10.92 21.81
C THR A 186 7.15 -10.57 22.02
N GLU A 187 6.56 -9.78 21.11
CA GLU A 187 5.19 -9.26 21.22
C GLU A 187 4.90 -8.53 22.55
N SER A 188 5.93 -7.94 23.17
CA SER A 188 5.79 -7.20 24.42
C SER A 188 4.85 -6.01 24.27
N ARG A 189 4.01 -5.82 25.28
CA ARG A 189 3.09 -4.67 25.41
C ARG A 189 3.71 -3.51 26.17
N GLU A 190 4.91 -3.70 26.72
CA GLU A 190 5.59 -2.67 27.49
C GLU A 190 6.13 -1.54 26.59
N PRO A 191 6.18 -0.30 27.09
CA PRO A 191 6.87 0.78 26.41
C PRO A 191 8.36 0.45 26.22
N SER A 192 8.94 0.95 25.13
CA SER A 192 10.31 0.61 24.73
C SER A 192 11.35 1.08 25.76
N GLU A 193 11.04 2.14 26.50
CA GLU A 193 11.82 2.67 27.61
C GLU A 193 11.97 1.67 28.76
N PHE A 194 10.90 0.92 29.07
CA PHE A 194 10.95 -0.10 30.13
C PHE A 194 11.80 -1.29 29.70
N ILE A 195 11.62 -1.76 28.46
CA ILE A 195 12.42 -2.85 27.90
C ILE A 195 13.91 -2.47 27.91
N ALA A 196 14.24 -1.22 27.54
CA ALA A 196 15.61 -0.74 27.61
C ALA A 196 16.14 -0.68 29.05
N LYS A 197 15.32 -0.21 30.00
CA LYS A 197 15.68 -0.12 31.42
C LYS A 197 15.96 -1.50 32.03
N ASP A 198 15.15 -2.51 31.73
CA ASP A 198 15.36 -3.88 32.21
C ASP A 198 16.64 -4.52 31.65
N ASN A 199 17.14 -3.98 30.54
CA ASN A 199 18.37 -4.42 29.90
C ASN A 199 19.53 -3.42 30.07
N ALA A 200 19.40 -2.41 30.95
CA ALA A 200 20.35 -1.31 31.04
C ALA A 200 21.79 -1.76 31.32
N ASP A 201 21.96 -2.75 32.19
CA ASP A 201 23.26 -3.31 32.59
C ASP A 201 23.78 -4.42 31.66
N VAL A 202 22.99 -4.80 30.64
CA VAL A 202 23.37 -5.85 29.69
C VAL A 202 24.39 -5.28 28.70
N SER A 203 25.49 -6.01 28.48
CA SER A 203 26.46 -5.61 27.46
C SER A 203 25.82 -5.57 26.06
N MET A 204 26.22 -4.61 25.22
CA MET A 204 25.70 -4.49 23.85
C MET A 204 25.83 -5.80 23.04
N ARG A 205 26.90 -6.55 23.28
CA ARG A 205 27.10 -7.87 22.66
C ARG A 205 26.03 -8.87 23.10
N ALA A 206 25.83 -9.03 24.40
CA ALA A 206 24.84 -9.95 24.95
C ALA A 206 23.41 -9.56 24.53
N PHE A 207 23.12 -8.26 24.48
CA PHE A 207 21.83 -7.75 24.01
C PHE A 207 21.58 -8.10 22.53
N LYS A 208 22.59 -7.94 21.66
CA LYS A 208 22.52 -8.36 20.25
C LYS A 208 22.38 -9.88 20.10
N GLU A 209 23.01 -10.67 20.97
CA GLU A 209 22.86 -12.13 20.98
C GLU A 209 21.42 -12.53 21.36
N LEU A 210 20.87 -11.97 22.45
CA LEU A 210 19.48 -12.16 22.86
C LEU A 210 18.48 -11.83 21.73
N ILE A 211 18.64 -10.68 21.08
CA ILE A 211 17.74 -10.27 19.98
C ILE A 211 17.79 -11.26 18.83
N ALA A 212 18.98 -11.74 18.47
CA ALA A 212 19.12 -12.72 17.39
C ALA A 212 18.39 -14.03 17.75
N ASP A 213 18.53 -14.50 18.99
CA ASP A 213 17.84 -15.70 19.48
C ASP A 213 16.31 -15.54 19.42
N GLU A 214 15.79 -14.41 19.90
CA GLU A 214 14.35 -14.12 19.87
C GLU A 214 13.79 -14.03 18.44
N ILE A 215 14.53 -13.42 17.50
CA ILE A 215 14.17 -13.44 16.07
C ILE A 215 14.10 -14.88 15.55
N ILE A 216 15.11 -15.71 15.88
CA ILE A 216 15.18 -17.10 15.40
C ILE A 216 14.00 -17.92 15.94
N ILE A 217 13.64 -17.72 17.21
CA ILE A 217 12.48 -18.37 17.84
C ILE A 217 11.19 -17.94 17.14
N ALA A 218 10.98 -16.63 17.00
CA ALA A 218 9.78 -16.07 16.38
C ALA A 218 9.58 -16.55 14.92
N LEU A 219 10.68 -16.72 14.17
CA LEU A 219 10.62 -17.13 12.77
C LEU A 219 10.68 -18.64 12.55
N ARG A 220 10.90 -19.46 13.57
CA ARG A 220 11.16 -20.91 13.44
C ARG A 220 10.10 -21.62 12.59
N GLY A 221 8.84 -21.55 13.01
CA GLY A 221 7.74 -22.25 12.32
C GLY A 221 7.50 -21.76 10.90
N ILE A 222 7.75 -20.48 10.63
CA ILE A 222 7.63 -19.90 9.29
C ILE A 222 8.73 -20.43 8.37
N ARG A 223 9.98 -20.47 8.86
CA ARG A 223 11.14 -20.96 8.09
C ARG A 223 11.05 -22.45 7.81
N GLU A 224 10.70 -23.25 8.81
CA GLU A 224 10.52 -24.69 8.65
C GLU A 224 9.46 -24.96 7.58
N ARG A 225 8.31 -24.29 7.68
CA ARG A 225 7.26 -24.41 6.67
C ARG A 225 7.68 -23.93 5.29
N PHE A 226 8.44 -22.85 5.21
CA PHE A 226 8.99 -22.37 3.95
C PHE A 226 9.92 -23.40 3.31
N GLN A 227 10.84 -23.98 4.10
CA GLN A 227 11.77 -25.01 3.63
C GLN A 227 11.05 -26.28 3.19
N GLU A 228 10.05 -26.74 3.96
CA GLU A 228 9.18 -27.86 3.57
C GLU A 228 8.50 -27.61 2.21
N LEU A 229 7.93 -26.43 2.01
CA LEU A 229 7.24 -26.07 0.77
C LEU A 229 8.20 -25.95 -0.42
N MET A 230 9.43 -25.47 -0.18
CA MET A 230 10.45 -25.33 -1.21
C MET A 230 11.18 -26.64 -1.54
N ALA A 231 11.14 -27.63 -0.64
CA ALA A 231 11.70 -28.97 -0.88
C ALA A 231 10.85 -29.83 -1.84
N ASP A 232 9.59 -29.47 -2.07
CA ASP A 232 8.74 -30.08 -3.10
C ASP A 232 9.30 -29.77 -4.49
N LYS A 233 10.09 -30.71 -5.04
CA LYS A 233 10.78 -30.57 -6.34
C LYS A 233 9.85 -30.23 -7.51
N ASP A 234 8.60 -30.70 -7.46
CA ASP A 234 7.62 -30.42 -8.50
C ASP A 234 6.82 -29.15 -8.22
N ALA A 235 7.00 -28.54 -7.05
CA ALA A 235 6.22 -27.43 -6.52
C ALA A 235 4.71 -27.66 -6.66
N LYS A 236 4.25 -28.91 -6.59
CA LYS A 236 2.86 -29.32 -6.88
C LYS A 236 1.89 -28.56 -5.98
N ARG A 237 2.21 -28.49 -4.69
CA ARG A 237 1.35 -27.79 -3.74
C ARG A 237 1.28 -26.29 -4.05
N LEU A 238 2.42 -25.65 -4.29
CA LEU A 238 2.46 -24.23 -4.61
C LEU A 238 1.70 -23.91 -5.90
N ARG A 239 1.90 -24.72 -6.95
CA ARG A 239 1.17 -24.59 -8.22
C ARG A 239 -0.33 -24.74 -8.02
N SER A 240 -0.77 -25.76 -7.28
CA SER A 240 -2.19 -25.98 -6.99
C SER A 240 -2.81 -24.79 -6.24
N GLU A 241 -2.13 -24.25 -5.24
CA GLU A 241 -2.61 -23.06 -4.51
C GLU A 241 -2.68 -21.82 -5.40
N ILE A 242 -1.68 -21.61 -6.26
CA ILE A 242 -1.69 -20.49 -7.23
C ILE A 242 -2.84 -20.67 -8.23
N GLU A 243 -3.04 -21.86 -8.80
CA GLU A 243 -4.12 -22.14 -9.75
C GLU A 243 -5.50 -21.96 -9.10
N ASN A 244 -5.69 -22.49 -7.90
CA ASN A 244 -6.93 -22.35 -7.14
C ASN A 244 -7.20 -20.88 -6.77
N GLY A 245 -6.17 -20.16 -6.33
CA GLY A 245 -6.24 -18.73 -6.04
C GLY A 245 -6.58 -17.91 -7.29
N GLY A 246 -5.90 -18.17 -8.40
CA GLY A 246 -6.13 -17.52 -9.69
C GLY A 246 -7.53 -17.79 -10.24
N ALA A 247 -8.04 -19.02 -10.13
CA ALA A 247 -9.40 -19.36 -10.53
C ALA A 247 -10.46 -18.63 -9.68
N LYS A 248 -10.25 -18.53 -8.36
CA LYS A 248 -11.11 -17.76 -7.45
C LYS A 248 -11.10 -16.27 -7.79
N ALA A 249 -9.90 -15.71 -8.01
CA ALA A 249 -9.72 -14.31 -8.37
C ALA A 249 -10.38 -13.99 -9.73
N ARG A 250 -10.10 -14.79 -10.76
CA ARG A 250 -10.66 -14.63 -12.11
C ARG A 250 -12.19 -14.63 -12.11
N ARG A 251 -12.82 -15.50 -11.31
CA ARG A 251 -14.29 -15.53 -11.17
C ARG A 251 -14.83 -14.22 -10.61
N LYS A 252 -14.21 -13.65 -9.57
CA LYS A 252 -14.63 -12.36 -9.01
C LYS A 252 -14.40 -11.22 -10.00
N ALA A 253 -13.20 -11.16 -10.59
CA ALA A 253 -12.82 -10.13 -11.54
C ALA A 253 -13.72 -10.12 -12.79
N ARG A 254 -14.16 -11.29 -13.27
CA ARG A 254 -15.12 -11.40 -14.38
C ARG A 254 -16.47 -10.76 -14.08
N LEU A 255 -16.97 -10.86 -12.84
CA LEU A 255 -18.24 -10.23 -12.46
C LEU A 255 -18.12 -8.71 -12.53
N THR A 256 -17.08 -8.16 -11.90
CA THR A 256 -16.80 -6.72 -11.95
C THR A 256 -16.58 -6.21 -13.37
N MET A 257 -15.82 -6.95 -14.19
CA MET A 257 -15.64 -6.58 -15.60
C MET A 257 -16.95 -6.65 -16.39
N GLY A 258 -17.86 -7.57 -16.06
CA GLY A 258 -19.20 -7.59 -16.64
C GLY A 258 -19.98 -6.31 -16.33
N ASP A 259 -19.95 -5.86 -15.07
CA ASP A 259 -20.59 -4.60 -14.66
C ASP A 259 -19.95 -3.38 -15.35
N VAL A 260 -18.62 -3.35 -15.49
CA VAL A 260 -17.86 -2.31 -16.21
C VAL A 260 -18.22 -2.30 -17.70
N SER A 261 -18.19 -3.46 -18.37
CA SER A 261 -18.55 -3.57 -19.78
C SER A 261 -20.00 -3.18 -20.04
N GLN A 262 -20.92 -3.47 -19.11
CA GLN A 262 -22.31 -3.04 -19.22
C GLN A 262 -22.44 -1.53 -19.07
N ALA A 263 -21.75 -0.93 -18.09
CA ALA A 263 -21.71 0.51 -17.86
C ALA A 263 -21.25 1.28 -19.10
N LEU A 264 -20.22 0.76 -19.76
CA LEU A 264 -19.60 1.38 -20.93
C LEU A 264 -20.33 1.08 -22.24
N GLY A 265 -21.41 0.29 -22.20
CA GLY A 265 -22.11 -0.13 -23.43
C GLY A 265 -21.32 -1.11 -24.32
N LEU A 266 -20.24 -1.70 -23.82
CA LEU A 266 -19.41 -2.69 -24.54
C LEU A 266 -20.09 -4.07 -24.64
N THR A 267 -21.29 -4.21 -24.07
CA THR A 267 -21.98 -5.50 -23.85
C THR A 267 -22.85 -5.95 -25.01
N SER A 268 -22.81 -5.27 -26.16
CA SER A 268 -23.46 -5.84 -27.36
C SER A 268 -22.75 -7.09 -27.91
N LEU A 269 -21.60 -7.51 -27.34
CA LEU A 269 -20.78 -8.59 -27.93
C LEU A 269 -20.22 -9.68 -26.98
N ILE A 270 -20.40 -9.64 -25.64
CA ILE A 270 -19.61 -10.52 -24.74
C ILE A 270 -20.43 -11.33 -23.70
N LEU A 271 -21.66 -10.96 -23.33
CA LEU A 271 -22.47 -11.76 -22.40
C LEU A 271 -23.64 -12.41 -23.11
N THR A 272 -23.86 -13.70 -22.87
CA THR A 272 -25.12 -14.31 -23.26
C THR A 272 -26.27 -13.70 -22.45
N PRO A 273 -27.49 -13.59 -23.01
CA PRO A 273 -28.65 -13.06 -22.29
C PRO A 273 -28.88 -13.71 -20.92
N GLU A 274 -28.57 -15.00 -20.78
CA GLU A 274 -28.69 -15.75 -19.53
C GLU A 274 -27.65 -15.34 -18.46
N GLU A 275 -26.44 -14.98 -18.85
CA GLU A 275 -25.40 -14.52 -17.93
C GLU A 275 -25.72 -13.11 -17.43
N ALA A 276 -26.22 -12.24 -18.31
CA ALA A 276 -26.69 -10.91 -17.93
C ALA A 276 -27.88 -10.99 -16.95
N ALA A 277 -28.83 -11.91 -17.17
CA ALA A 277 -29.96 -12.14 -16.27
C ALA A 277 -29.50 -12.64 -14.88
N ARG A 278 -28.61 -13.65 -14.84
CA ARG A 278 -28.03 -14.16 -13.58
C ARG A 278 -27.27 -13.11 -12.78
N ASN A 279 -26.54 -12.23 -13.46
CA ASN A 279 -25.81 -11.14 -12.80
C ASN A 279 -26.77 -10.11 -12.19
N ARG A 280 -27.85 -9.75 -12.90
CA ARG A 280 -28.90 -8.86 -12.36
C ARG A 280 -29.57 -9.45 -11.12
N GLU A 281 -29.93 -10.73 -11.14
CA GLU A 281 -30.53 -11.40 -9.97
C GLU A 281 -29.58 -11.46 -8.77
N ARG A 282 -28.29 -11.75 -9.00
CA ARG A 282 -27.28 -11.72 -7.93
C ARG A 282 -27.11 -10.34 -7.32
N ARG A 283 -27.17 -9.28 -8.14
CA ARG A 283 -27.13 -7.88 -7.65
C ARG A 283 -28.32 -7.58 -6.76
N LEU A 284 -29.52 -7.98 -7.16
CA LEU A 284 -30.73 -7.82 -6.35
C LEU A 284 -30.63 -8.61 -5.04
N ALA A 285 -30.07 -9.82 -5.06
CA ALA A 285 -29.86 -10.61 -3.85
C ALA A 285 -28.84 -9.98 -2.88
N ILE A 286 -27.73 -9.44 -3.40
CA ILE A 286 -26.73 -8.73 -2.59
C ILE A 286 -27.32 -7.44 -2.01
N ALA A 287 -28.02 -6.65 -2.83
CA ALA A 287 -28.67 -5.43 -2.38
C ALA A 287 -29.75 -5.73 -1.31
N ARG A 288 -30.56 -6.78 -1.48
CA ARG A 288 -31.54 -7.24 -0.49
C ARG A 288 -30.90 -7.69 0.81
N ARG A 289 -29.73 -8.37 0.74
CA ARG A 289 -28.98 -8.79 1.92
C ARG A 289 -28.37 -7.60 2.66
N GLU A 290 -27.87 -6.60 1.94
CA GLU A 290 -27.35 -5.36 2.52
C GLU A 290 -28.49 -4.51 3.13
N LEU A 291 -29.67 -4.47 2.52
CA LEU A 291 -30.87 -3.83 3.09
C LEU A 291 -31.38 -4.58 4.34
N GLY A 292 -31.37 -5.92 4.32
CA GLY A 292 -31.78 -6.74 5.45
C GLY A 292 -30.84 -6.61 6.65
N SER A 293 -29.54 -6.40 6.44
CA SER A 293 -28.58 -6.10 7.51
C SER A 293 -28.64 -4.67 8.04
N ALA A 294 -29.31 -3.76 7.31
CA ALA A 294 -29.49 -2.36 7.73
C ALA A 294 -30.68 -2.16 8.68
N LEU A 295 -31.53 -3.18 8.88
CA LEU A 295 -32.69 -3.14 9.77
C LEU A 295 -32.37 -3.54 11.23
N ASP A 296 -31.15 -4.01 11.53
CA ASP A 296 -30.73 -4.49 12.87
C ASP A 296 -29.50 -3.75 13.45
N LEU A 297 -29.28 -2.48 13.07
CA LEU A 297 -28.23 -1.64 13.67
C LEU A 297 -28.77 -0.23 13.97
N GLU A 298 -28.98 0.07 15.25
CA GLU A 298 -29.10 1.42 15.80
C GLU A 298 -27.76 2.18 15.62
N TYR A 299 -27.38 2.49 14.37
CA TYR A 299 -26.48 3.58 13.98
C TYR A 299 -26.25 3.54 12.46
N ASN A 300 -26.91 4.44 11.73
CA ASN A 300 -26.70 4.66 10.30
C ASN A 300 -25.83 5.92 10.10
N PRO A 301 -24.51 5.81 9.83
CA PRO A 301 -23.66 6.98 9.62
C PRO A 301 -23.91 7.69 8.27
N PHE A 302 -24.93 7.27 7.50
CA PHE A 302 -25.25 7.80 6.17
C PHE A 302 -26.57 8.57 6.11
N GLU A 303 -27.18 8.89 7.26
CA GLU A 303 -28.42 9.69 7.31
C GLU A 303 -28.21 11.21 7.33
N ASN A 304 -26.98 11.71 7.40
CA ASN A 304 -26.69 13.15 7.48
C ASN A 304 -26.01 13.78 6.25
N GLU A 305 -26.06 13.15 5.08
CA GLU A 305 -25.77 13.86 3.82
C GLU A 305 -27.05 13.98 2.99
N GLY A 306 -27.88 14.93 3.41
CA GLY A 306 -29.00 15.40 2.61
C GLY A 306 -28.52 16.27 1.43
N PRO A 307 -29.33 16.41 0.37
CA PRO A 307 -29.00 17.24 -0.78
C PRO A 307 -29.25 18.71 -0.44
N ASN A 308 -28.33 19.34 0.29
CA ASN A 308 -28.18 20.80 0.38
C ASN A 308 -26.90 21.13 1.14
N SER A 309 -25.79 21.15 0.42
CA SER A 309 -24.60 21.92 0.77
C SER A 309 -23.82 22.22 -0.52
N GLU A 310 -24.50 22.83 -1.49
CA GLU A 310 -23.85 23.76 -2.39
C GLU A 310 -23.70 25.09 -1.63
N ASP A 311 -22.61 25.81 -1.90
CA ASP A 311 -22.16 27.06 -1.26
C ASP A 311 -21.42 26.92 0.08
N GLU A 312 -20.12 26.60 0.04
CA GLU A 312 -19.12 27.18 0.98
C GLU A 312 -17.65 26.77 0.66
N PHE A 313 -17.21 26.79 -0.61
CA PHE A 313 -15.76 26.67 -0.93
C PHE A 313 -15.36 27.42 -2.21
N ALA A 314 -15.94 28.61 -2.41
CA ALA A 314 -15.54 29.52 -3.48
C ALA A 314 -15.33 30.91 -2.89
N ASP A 315 -14.20 31.11 -2.20
CA ASP A 315 -13.57 32.43 -2.01
C ASP A 315 -12.23 32.24 -1.29
N GLU A 316 -11.20 31.80 -2.02
CA GLU A 316 -9.80 32.06 -1.61
C GLU A 316 -8.77 31.76 -2.72
N VAL A 317 -8.96 32.25 -3.95
CA VAL A 317 -7.83 32.46 -4.87
C VAL A 317 -8.14 33.61 -5.85
N ALA A 318 -7.94 34.87 -5.42
CA ALA A 318 -7.88 36.01 -6.32
C ALA A 318 -6.43 36.52 -6.41
N PHE A 319 -5.94 36.53 -7.64
CA PHE A 319 -4.60 36.90 -8.08
C PHE A 319 -4.23 38.35 -7.74
N GLU A 320 -3.02 38.55 -7.21
CA GLU A 320 -2.29 39.82 -7.31
C GLU A 320 -1.62 39.93 -8.69
N GLU A 321 -2.20 40.73 -9.58
CA GLU A 321 -1.45 41.40 -10.65
C GLU A 321 -1.75 42.91 -10.55
N GLY A 322 -0.67 43.70 -10.51
CA GLY A 322 -0.70 45.08 -10.05
C GLY A 322 -1.24 46.11 -11.04
N ASP A 323 -1.46 47.31 -10.51
CA ASP A 323 -1.48 48.52 -11.32
C ASP A 323 -0.74 49.68 -10.64
N LYS A 324 0.00 50.40 -11.47
CA LYS A 324 0.88 51.50 -11.15
C LYS A 324 0.08 52.79 -11.08
N GLY A 325 0.31 53.55 -10.01
CA GLY A 325 0.48 54.99 -10.07
C GLY A 325 -0.78 55.85 -10.20
N LYS A 326 -1.02 56.65 -9.16
CA LYS A 326 -1.38 58.06 -9.30
C LYS A 326 -1.00 58.83 -8.03
N THR A 327 -0.25 59.89 -8.26
CA THR A 327 0.22 60.93 -7.34
C THR A 327 -0.91 61.65 -6.60
N PRO A 328 -0.71 62.14 -5.36
CA PRO A 328 -1.57 63.16 -4.76
C PRO A 328 -0.99 64.56 -5.01
N ARG A 329 -1.85 65.50 -5.40
CA ARG A 329 -1.59 66.94 -5.42
C ARG A 329 -2.52 67.59 -4.39
N THR A 330 -1.93 68.48 -3.58
CA THR A 330 -2.51 69.64 -2.85
C THR A 330 -3.52 69.33 -1.74
N GLU A 331 -3.44 69.89 -0.54
CA GLU A 331 -2.79 71.13 -0.04
C GLU A 331 -1.91 70.90 1.19
#